data_AF-A0A2K8VFB8-F1
#
_entry.id   AF-A0A2K8VFB8-F1
#
_cell.length_a   1.000
_cell.length_b   1.000
_cell.length_c   1.000
_cell.angle_alpha   90.00
_cell.angle_beta   90.00
_cell.angle_gamma   90.00
#
_symmetry.space_group_name_H-M   'P 1'
#
loop_
_entity.id
_entity.type
_entity.pdbx_description
1 polymer ?
#
loop_
_entity_poly.entity_id
_entity_poly.type
_entity_poly.pdbx_seq_one_letter_code
_entity_poly.pdbx_strand_id
1 'polypeptide(L)'
;MEVLVKDLKEVVETFSMRFQNNSLHGSDLYIEWETTRVEISIKIPEELEIVNSINKTLSGPSNAEYFRAALYLHETKTDLPKALEYIQKVTSSEKAFFFQVTREALILKDLNEISKAKKVAKRALRLSEKVKNNDFIRINKEILSL
;
A
#
# COMPACT_ATOMS: atom_id res chain seq x y z
N MET A 1 -23.08 7.31 -11.03
CA MET A 1 -21.84 7.99 -11.46
C MET A 1 -22.21 9.44 -11.66
N GLU A 2 -21.74 10.32 -10.79
CA GLU A 2 -21.99 11.76 -10.95
C GLU A 2 -20.91 12.33 -11.87
N VAL A 3 -21.36 13.10 -12.86
CA VAL A 3 -20.48 13.80 -13.80
C VAL A 3 -20.63 15.28 -13.51
N LEU A 4 -19.56 15.90 -13.03
CA LEU A 4 -19.55 17.32 -12.69
C LEU A 4 -19.04 18.12 -13.89
N VAL A 5 -19.73 19.19 -14.23
CA VAL A 5 -19.30 20.14 -15.27
C VAL A 5 -18.95 21.45 -14.58
N LYS A 6 -17.77 21.99 -14.89
CA LYS A 6 -17.26 23.24 -14.31
C LYS A 6 -16.84 24.20 -15.42
N ASP A 7 -17.19 25.46 -15.25
CA ASP A 7 -16.68 26.55 -16.06
C ASP A 7 -15.25 26.92 -15.62
N LEU A 8 -14.35 26.97 -16.59
CA LEU A 8 -12.95 27.36 -16.42
C LEU A 8 -12.80 28.87 -16.66
N LYS A 9 -11.92 29.49 -15.86
CA LYS A 9 -11.58 30.91 -16.02
C LYS A 9 -10.65 31.17 -17.21
N GLU A 10 -9.90 30.16 -17.63
CA GLU A 10 -8.96 30.23 -18.74
C GLU A 10 -9.41 29.31 -19.86
N VAL A 11 -9.17 29.71 -21.11
CA VAL A 11 -9.56 28.95 -22.31
C VAL A 11 -8.53 27.85 -22.58
N VAL A 12 -9.02 26.62 -22.71
CA VAL A 12 -8.23 25.45 -23.13
C VAL A 12 -8.46 25.21 -24.62
N GLU A 13 -7.50 25.58 -25.47
CA GLU A 13 -7.64 25.46 -26.94
C GLU A 13 -7.36 24.06 -27.48
N THR A 14 -6.74 23.18 -26.68
CA THR A 14 -6.40 21.81 -27.07
C THR A 14 -7.21 20.82 -26.25
N PHE A 15 -7.91 19.91 -26.92
CA PHE A 15 -8.76 18.92 -26.27
C PHE A 15 -7.88 18.04 -25.40
N SER A 16 -8.09 18.13 -24.10
CA SER A 16 -7.19 17.57 -23.11
C SER A 16 -7.93 16.58 -22.22
N MET A 17 -7.36 15.38 -22.10
CA MET A 17 -7.80 14.36 -21.16
C MET A 17 -6.65 14.08 -20.19
N ARG A 18 -6.91 14.17 -18.89
CA ARG A 18 -5.88 13.91 -17.87
C ARG A 18 -6.45 13.29 -16.60
N PHE A 19 -5.65 12.44 -15.97
CA PHE A 19 -5.92 11.93 -14.63
C PHE A 19 -5.33 12.87 -13.58
N GLN A 20 -6.14 13.24 -12.60
CA GLN A 20 -5.77 14.12 -11.49
C GLN A 20 -6.12 13.47 -10.15
N ASN A 21 -5.58 14.02 -9.06
CA ASN A 21 -5.84 13.58 -7.69
C ASN A 21 -5.60 12.07 -7.47
N ASN A 22 -4.52 11.55 -8.05
CA ASN A 22 -4.20 10.12 -7.97
C ASN A 22 -3.97 9.69 -6.51
N SER A 23 -4.74 8.70 -6.06
CA SER A 23 -4.62 8.07 -4.76
C SER A 23 -4.76 6.56 -4.89
N LEU A 24 -4.57 5.84 -3.79
CA LEU A 24 -4.89 4.40 -3.73
C LEU A 24 -6.38 4.14 -3.98
N HIS A 25 -7.26 5.08 -3.58
CA HIS A 25 -8.71 4.93 -3.63
C HIS A 25 -9.34 5.27 -4.98
N GLY A 26 -8.56 5.84 -5.91
CA GLY A 26 -9.07 6.30 -7.20
C GLY A 26 -8.35 7.54 -7.74
N SER A 27 -8.94 8.08 -8.81
CA SER A 27 -8.46 9.26 -9.54
C SER A 27 -9.64 9.97 -10.21
N ASP A 28 -9.48 11.25 -10.52
CA ASP A 28 -10.44 12.00 -11.31
C ASP A 28 -9.96 12.13 -12.76
N LEU A 29 -10.82 11.73 -13.71
CA LEU A 29 -10.61 12.00 -15.13
C LEU A 29 -11.17 13.39 -15.44
N TYR A 30 -10.30 14.30 -15.85
CA TYR A 30 -10.68 15.60 -16.37
C TYR A 30 -10.66 15.57 -17.90
N ILE A 31 -11.74 16.05 -18.50
CA ILE A 31 -11.88 16.28 -19.93
C ILE A 31 -12.14 17.77 -20.11
N GLU A 32 -11.29 18.46 -20.87
CA GLU A 32 -11.31 19.92 -20.98
C GLU A 32 -11.27 20.39 -22.43
N TRP A 33 -12.12 21.38 -22.73
CA TRP A 33 -12.14 22.11 -23.99
C TRP A 33 -12.78 23.48 -23.80
N GLU A 34 -12.21 24.51 -24.42
CA GLU A 34 -12.59 25.91 -24.25
C GLU A 34 -12.68 26.28 -22.76
N THR A 35 -13.85 26.74 -22.31
CA THR A 35 -14.10 27.09 -20.91
C THR A 35 -14.80 25.97 -20.15
N THR A 36 -14.89 24.75 -20.69
CA THR A 36 -15.62 23.65 -20.06
C THR A 36 -14.66 22.58 -19.56
N ARG A 37 -14.83 22.18 -18.29
CA ARG A 37 -14.23 20.97 -17.72
C ARG A 37 -15.32 20.00 -17.30
N VAL A 38 -15.22 18.76 -17.77
CA VAL A 38 -15.97 17.61 -17.25
C VAL A 38 -15.07 16.84 -16.30
N GLU A 39 -15.57 16.56 -15.11
CA GLU A 39 -14.89 15.83 -14.05
C GLU A 39 -15.66 14.52 -13.78
N ILE A 40 -14.96 13.40 -13.96
CA ILE A 40 -15.48 12.05 -13.72
C ILE A 40 -14.63 11.42 -12.62
N SER A 41 -15.22 11.23 -11.44
CA SER A 41 -14.54 10.55 -10.34
C SER A 41 -14.56 9.04 -10.53
N ILE A 42 -13.38 8.45 -10.67
CA ILE A 42 -13.17 7.01 -10.77
C ILE A 42 -12.77 6.52 -9.39
N LYS A 43 -13.70 5.85 -8.70
CA LYS A 43 -13.44 5.19 -7.42
C LYS A 43 -13.11 3.74 -7.67
N ILE A 44 -12.01 3.28 -7.08
CA ILE A 44 -11.70 1.85 -7.03
C ILE A 44 -12.46 1.30 -5.80
N PRO A 45 -13.40 0.35 -5.95
CA PRO A 45 -14.09 -0.27 -4.82
C PRO A 45 -13.10 -1.17 -4.05
N GLU A 46 -12.36 -0.54 -3.16
CA GLU A 46 -11.08 -1.01 -2.62
C GLU A 46 -11.22 -2.15 -1.59
N GLU A 47 -12.25 -2.09 -0.74
CA GLU A 47 -12.45 -3.10 0.31
C GLU A 47 -12.94 -4.44 -0.23
N LEU A 48 -13.62 -4.43 -1.38
CA LEU A 48 -14.21 -5.65 -1.93
C LEU A 48 -13.19 -6.49 -2.69
N GLU A 49 -12.31 -5.94 -3.53
CA GLU A 49 -11.45 -6.81 -4.35
C GLU A 49 -10.31 -7.47 -3.57
N ILE A 50 -9.60 -6.75 -2.71
CA ILE A 50 -8.45 -7.32 -1.99
C ILE A 50 -8.92 -8.32 -0.95
N VAL A 51 -9.93 -7.99 -0.13
CA VAL A 51 -10.47 -8.92 0.88
C VAL A 51 -11.16 -10.11 0.21
N ASN A 52 -11.91 -9.90 -0.89
CA ASN A 52 -12.51 -11.02 -1.61
C ASN A 52 -11.46 -11.90 -2.29
N SER A 53 -10.32 -11.36 -2.73
CA SER A 53 -9.23 -12.17 -3.28
C SER A 53 -8.63 -13.12 -2.24
N ILE A 54 -8.53 -12.69 -0.97
CA ILE A 54 -8.09 -13.55 0.14
C ILE A 54 -9.10 -14.69 0.36
N ASN A 55 -10.40 -14.40 0.28
CA ASN A 55 -11.43 -15.41 0.56
C ASN A 55 -11.74 -16.35 -0.62
N LYS A 56 -11.34 -16.01 -1.85
CA LYS A 56 -11.77 -16.73 -3.07
C LYS A 56 -10.92 -17.93 -3.46
N THR A 57 -9.72 -18.09 -2.90
CA THR A 57 -8.81 -19.16 -3.37
C THR A 57 -9.21 -20.50 -2.74
N LEU A 58 -9.67 -21.44 -3.58
CA LEU A 58 -10.09 -22.80 -3.18
C LEU A 58 -9.01 -23.58 -2.40
N SER A 59 -7.74 -23.23 -2.60
CA SER A 59 -6.56 -23.82 -1.94
C SER A 59 -6.11 -23.05 -0.69
N GLY A 60 -6.84 -22.02 -0.29
CA GLY A 60 -6.42 -21.01 0.69
C GLY A 60 -5.47 -19.96 0.09
N PRO A 61 -5.25 -18.83 0.80
CA PRO A 61 -4.41 -17.74 0.29
C PRO A 61 -2.93 -18.14 0.25
N SER A 62 -2.27 -17.81 -0.85
CA SER A 62 -0.82 -17.86 -1.01
C SER A 62 -0.10 -16.82 -0.14
N ASN A 63 1.19 -17.04 0.10
CA ASN A 63 2.05 -16.05 0.77
C ASN A 63 2.02 -14.67 0.08
N ALA A 64 1.86 -14.65 -1.25
CA ALA A 64 1.78 -13.40 -2.00
C ALA A 64 0.45 -12.66 -1.74
N GLU A 65 -0.67 -13.39 -1.58
CA GLU A 65 -1.96 -12.80 -1.22
C GLU A 65 -1.95 -12.29 0.22
N TYR A 66 -1.41 -13.05 1.17
CA TYR A 66 -1.25 -12.56 2.55
C TYR A 66 -0.34 -11.33 2.64
N PHE A 67 0.76 -11.31 1.90
CA PHE A 67 1.64 -10.15 1.87
C PHE A 67 0.94 -8.91 1.29
N ARG A 68 0.23 -9.05 0.15
CA ARG A 68 -0.51 -7.93 -0.47
C ARG A 68 -1.61 -7.41 0.45
N ALA A 69 -2.33 -8.30 1.13
CA ALA A 69 -3.35 -7.94 2.10
C ALA A 69 -2.77 -7.17 3.29
N ALA A 70 -1.68 -7.68 3.88
CA ALA A 70 -1.01 -7.01 4.99
C ALA A 70 -0.46 -5.64 4.59
N LEU A 71 0.12 -5.54 3.39
CA LEU A 71 0.62 -4.29 2.83
C LEU A 71 -0.50 -3.26 2.72
N TYR A 72 -1.61 -3.64 2.09
CA TYR A 72 -2.77 -2.78 1.91
C TYR A 72 -3.33 -2.28 3.26
N LEU A 73 -3.58 -3.18 4.21
CA LEU A 73 -4.09 -2.83 5.54
C LEU A 73 -3.13 -1.93 6.33
N HIS A 74 -1.81 -2.11 6.14
CA HIS A 74 -0.78 -1.27 6.76
C HIS A 74 -0.66 0.11 6.14
N GLU A 75 -0.76 0.22 4.82
CA GLU A 75 -0.63 1.48 4.08
C GLU A 75 -1.87 2.36 4.23
N THR A 76 -3.06 1.74 4.23
CA THR A 76 -4.34 2.43 4.47
C THR A 76 -4.63 2.71 5.95
N LYS A 77 -3.88 2.09 6.86
CA LYS A 77 -4.13 2.12 8.32
C LYS A 77 -5.51 1.61 8.73
N THR A 78 -6.18 0.84 7.89
CA THR A 78 -7.55 0.37 8.13
C THR A 78 -7.64 -0.63 9.28
N ASP A 79 -6.73 -1.62 9.34
CA ASP A 79 -6.69 -2.62 10.43
C ASP A 79 -5.24 -3.12 10.64
N LEU A 80 -4.52 -2.43 11.53
CA LEU A 80 -3.12 -2.77 11.84
C LEU A 80 -2.97 -4.14 12.54
N PRO A 81 -3.82 -4.53 13.52
CA PRO A 81 -3.78 -5.89 14.07
C PRO A 81 -3.95 -6.98 13.02
N LYS A 82 -4.89 -6.81 12.09
CA LYS A 82 -5.10 -7.76 11.00
C LYS A 82 -3.95 -7.77 9.99
N ALA A 83 -3.38 -6.59 9.70
CA ALA A 83 -2.15 -6.50 8.91
C ALA A 83 -1.02 -7.31 9.54
N LEU A 84 -0.86 -7.24 10.87
CA LEU A 84 0.13 -8.00 11.61
C LEU A 84 -0.12 -9.52 11.52
N GLU A 85 -1.36 -9.97 11.68
CA GLU A 85 -1.72 -11.39 11.52
C GLU A 85 -1.32 -11.91 10.14
N TYR A 86 -1.65 -11.16 9.09
CA TYR A 86 -1.39 -11.57 7.71
C TYR A 86 0.10 -11.54 7.35
N ILE A 87 0.83 -10.51 7.76
CA ILE A 87 2.28 -10.47 7.47
C ILE A 87 3.01 -11.60 8.19
N GLN A 88 2.58 -11.96 9.41
CA GLN A 88 3.19 -13.04 10.19
C GLN A 88 2.97 -14.43 9.57
N LYS A 89 1.87 -14.65 8.84
CA LYS A 89 1.70 -15.88 8.04
C LYS A 89 2.78 -16.04 6.98
N VAL A 90 3.31 -14.92 6.47
CA VAL A 90 4.38 -14.89 5.47
C VAL A 90 5.75 -14.95 6.13
N THR A 91 5.98 -14.10 7.13
CA THR A 91 7.31 -13.92 7.73
C THR A 91 7.71 -15.03 8.68
N SER A 92 6.77 -15.83 9.21
CA SER A 92 7.09 -17.01 10.03
C SER A 92 7.93 -18.05 9.28
N SER A 93 7.93 -18.03 7.95
CA SER A 93 8.82 -18.87 7.15
C SER A 93 10.25 -18.33 7.15
N GLU A 94 11.25 -19.20 7.27
CA GLU A 94 12.65 -18.86 7.04
C GLU A 94 12.94 -18.41 5.60
N LYS A 95 12.05 -18.72 4.65
CA LYS A 95 12.14 -18.30 3.24
C LYS A 95 11.59 -16.89 3.00
N ALA A 96 11.12 -16.19 4.03
CA ALA A 96 10.58 -14.84 3.89
C ALA A 96 11.64 -13.87 3.37
N PHE A 97 11.23 -13.00 2.44
CA PHE A 97 12.12 -12.00 1.85
C PHE A 97 12.35 -10.81 2.80
N PHE A 98 13.48 -10.12 2.62
CA PHE A 98 13.88 -8.98 3.44
C PHE A 98 12.79 -7.89 3.55
N PHE A 99 12.10 -7.58 2.44
CA PHE A 99 11.05 -6.55 2.41
C PHE A 99 9.78 -6.98 3.16
N GLN A 100 9.47 -8.28 3.20
CA GLN A 100 8.33 -8.82 3.94
C GLN A 100 8.59 -8.72 5.44
N VAL A 101 9.79 -9.11 5.88
CA VAL A 101 10.18 -9.01 7.30
C VAL A 101 10.31 -7.55 7.73
N THR A 102 10.77 -6.66 6.85
CA THR A 102 10.79 -5.20 7.13
C THR A 102 9.38 -4.65 7.31
N ARG A 103 8.42 -5.10 6.49
CA ARG A 103 7.02 -4.68 6.60
C ARG A 103 6.42 -5.07 7.96
N GLU A 104 6.69 -6.28 8.45
CA GLU A 104 6.28 -6.69 9.80
C GLU A 104 6.84 -5.76 10.88
N ALA A 105 8.13 -5.40 10.79
CA ALA A 105 8.73 -4.47 11.75
C ALA A 105 8.07 -3.08 11.73
N LEU A 106 7.69 -2.58 10.55
CA LEU A 106 6.97 -1.31 10.41
C LEU A 106 5.54 -1.39 10.99
N ILE A 107 4.83 -2.51 10.77
CA ILE A 107 3.50 -2.72 11.35
C ILE A 107 3.59 -2.75 12.88
N LEU A 108 4.55 -3.49 13.44
CA LEU A 108 4.79 -3.54 14.89
C LEU A 108 5.14 -2.17 15.48
N LYS A 109 5.94 -1.38 14.74
CA LYS A 109 6.25 0.01 15.12
C LYS A 109 4.99 0.85 15.21
N ASP A 110 4.13 0.80 14.20
CA ASP A 110 2.88 1.59 14.16
C ASP A 110 1.85 1.14 15.21
N LEU A 111 1.92 -0.13 15.62
CA LEU A 111 1.19 -0.68 16.77
C LEU A 111 1.81 -0.33 18.14
N ASN A 112 2.86 0.50 18.17
CA ASN A 112 3.64 0.84 19.37
C ASN A 112 4.29 -0.36 20.07
N GLU A 113 4.44 -1.50 19.39
CA GLU A 113 5.12 -2.69 19.91
C GLU A 113 6.65 -2.62 19.69
N ILE A 114 7.28 -1.53 20.15
CA ILE A 114 8.66 -1.15 19.80
C ILE A 114 9.69 -2.27 20.06
N SER A 115 9.57 -2.98 21.19
CA SER A 115 10.49 -4.10 21.51
C SER A 115 10.43 -5.22 20.47
N LYS A 116 9.22 -5.60 20.04
CA LYS A 116 9.01 -6.61 19.00
C LYS A 116 9.45 -6.08 17.63
N ALA A 117 9.13 -4.82 17.32
CA ALA A 117 9.56 -4.16 16.08
C ALA A 117 11.08 -4.23 15.92
N LYS A 118 11.84 -3.91 16.97
CA LYS A 118 13.31 -4.03 16.97
C LYS A 118 13.80 -5.46 16.76
N LYS A 119 13.16 -6.45 17.38
CA LYS A 119 13.51 -7.87 17.21
C LYS A 119 13.35 -8.29 15.75
N VAL A 120 12.25 -7.93 15.11
CA VAL A 120 11.97 -8.24 13.70
C VAL A 120 12.91 -7.44 12.78
N ALA A 121 13.14 -6.15 13.07
CA ALA A 121 14.05 -5.30 12.30
C ALA A 121 15.49 -5.84 12.29
N LYS A 122 15.98 -6.45 13.39
CA LYS A 122 17.29 -7.14 13.40
C LYS A 122 17.36 -8.27 12.37
N ARG A 123 16.28 -9.07 12.24
CA ARG A 123 16.20 -10.14 11.23
C ARG A 123 16.15 -9.55 9.82
N ALA A 124 15.30 -8.55 9.60
CA ALA A 124 15.16 -7.87 8.32
C ALA A 124 16.46 -7.20 7.87
N LEU A 125 17.22 -6.58 8.79
CA LEU A 125 18.53 -5.99 8.53
C LEU A 125 19.51 -7.03 7.96
N ARG A 126 19.66 -8.18 8.63
CA ARG A 126 20.54 -9.26 8.15
C ARG A 126 20.15 -9.74 6.75
N LEU A 127 18.84 -9.88 6.48
CA LEU A 127 18.36 -10.29 5.16
C LEU A 127 18.65 -9.21 4.09
N SER A 128 18.51 -7.93 4.46
CA SER A 128 18.77 -6.78 3.58
C SER A 128 20.26 -6.63 3.26
N GLU A 129 21.15 -6.87 4.24
CA GLU A 129 22.60 -6.86 4.08
C GLU A 129 23.08 -7.98 3.16
N LYS A 130 22.51 -9.20 3.27
CA LYS A 130 22.82 -10.32 2.36
C LYS A 130 22.57 -9.98 0.89
N VAL A 131 21.51 -9.23 0.61
CA VAL A 131 21.15 -8.80 -0.75
C VAL A 131 21.69 -7.41 -1.10
N LYS A 132 22.46 -6.78 -0.20
CA LYS A 132 23.05 -5.44 -0.35
C LYS A 132 22.04 -4.35 -0.73
N ASN A 133 20.81 -4.43 -0.20
CA ASN A 133 19.79 -3.42 -0.46
C ASN A 133 19.87 -2.29 0.59
N ASN A 134 20.47 -1.16 0.19
CA ASN A 134 20.74 -0.03 1.08
C ASN A 134 19.48 0.63 1.65
N ASP A 135 18.39 0.68 0.90
CA ASP A 135 17.15 1.31 1.35
C ASP A 135 16.55 0.57 2.56
N PHE A 136 16.47 -0.75 2.45
CA PHE A 136 15.94 -1.58 3.53
C PHE A 136 16.93 -1.70 4.70
N ILE A 137 18.24 -1.63 4.46
CA ILE A 137 19.24 -1.49 5.54
C ILE A 137 18.96 -0.22 6.34
N ARG A 138 18.76 0.92 5.66
CA ARG A 138 18.48 2.21 6.31
C ARG A 138 17.18 2.17 7.11
N ILE A 139 16.08 1.71 6.50
CA ILE A 139 14.77 1.61 7.17
C ILE A 139 14.87 0.75 8.44
N ASN A 140 15.53 -0.40 8.36
CA ASN A 140 15.66 -1.27 9.52
C ASN A 140 16.55 -0.66 10.62
N LYS A 141 17.61 0.07 10.27
CA LYS A 141 18.43 0.80 11.24
C LYS A 141 17.64 1.91 11.94
N GLU A 142 16.80 2.65 11.21
CA GLU A 142 15.91 3.67 11.79
C GLU A 142 14.97 3.06 12.84
N ILE A 143 14.37 1.89 12.55
CA ILE A 143 13.53 1.17 13.52
C ILE A 143 14.33 0.75 14.76
N LEU A 144 15.60 0.36 14.60
CA LEU A 144 16.46 -0.05 15.71
C LEU A 144 16.85 1.12 16.64
N SER A 145 16.88 2.35 16.11
CA SER A 145 17.20 3.57 16.85
C SER A 145 16.03 4.22 17.60
N LEU A 146 14.79 3.76 17.37
CA LEU A 146 13.60 4.22 18.12
C LEU A 146 13.69 3.91 19.60
#